data_AF-A0A0W0WWA1-F1
#
_entry.id   AF-A0A0W0WWA1-F1
#
_cell.length_a   1.000
_cell.length_b   1.000
_cell.length_c   1.000
_cell.angle_alpha   90.00
_cell.angle_beta   90.00
_cell.angle_gamma   90.00
#
_symmetry.space_group_name_H-M   'P 1'
#
loop_
_entity.id
_entity.type
_entity.pdbx_description
1 polymer ?
#
loop_
_entity_poly.entity_id
_entity_poly.type
_entity_poly.pdbx_seq_one_letter_code
_entity_poly.pdbx_strand_id
1 'polypeptide(L)'
;MFPVKWRKKSSHIFDLLKYIEHLAPGLYELKLIEVKEDDTIHYIGHIEERSINDIREKQKDSVEIFNLVRLMSDYNAMSYDFFLSPFIRNLSNEQTANFIRKLHPLRFKQYMISDLNPMISAITEPASFIRKNRRKVANKNAFLAQQQQLSQLITSYWEMFAAQRDSLAEILFNAIYGYIQILTPFDPRREMIIHPKKKNKNEAAQSIITTISEGGRAEATLRILLLLIKIQGYVISVNYPQIIKALLESEDFRGLDASKFKQLVYTQNLIIDYDPELAIQTIPHLLKSAEECQTILDRIETIVHTLSTSPSDQFKAKYLSIKRFLLNYFRS
;
A
#
# COMPACT_ATOMS: atom_id res chain seq x y z
N MET A 1 2.09 27.33 -1.13
CA MET A 1 3.27 26.82 -0.41
C MET A 1 2.76 25.71 0.49
N PHE A 2 2.87 24.44 0.07
CA PHE A 2 2.36 23.32 0.86
C PHE A 2 3.02 23.32 2.25
N PRO A 3 2.30 22.98 3.33
CA PRO A 3 2.86 23.02 4.67
C PRO A 3 4.13 22.17 4.73
N VAL A 4 5.19 22.65 5.39
CA VAL A 4 6.47 21.94 5.52
C VAL A 4 6.27 20.52 6.08
N LYS A 5 5.26 20.33 6.94
CA LYS A 5 4.81 19.04 7.47
C LYS A 5 4.37 18.06 6.37
N TRP A 6 3.66 18.52 5.34
CA TRP A 6 3.24 17.70 4.21
C TRP A 6 4.41 17.34 3.30
N ARG A 7 5.33 18.27 3.02
CA ARG A 7 6.53 17.97 2.20
C ARG A 7 7.39 16.87 2.82
N LYS A 8 7.64 16.93 4.13
CA LYS A 8 8.43 15.91 4.86
C LYS A 8 7.71 14.55 4.89
N LYS A 9 6.38 14.54 5.07
CA LYS A 9 5.57 13.32 4.97
C LYS A 9 5.62 12.72 3.56
N SER A 10 5.48 13.54 2.52
CA SER A 10 5.50 13.08 1.13
C SER A 10 6.85 12.51 0.71
N SER A 11 7.98 13.11 1.08
CA SER A 11 9.30 12.56 0.74
C SER A 11 9.50 11.17 1.34
N HIS A 12 9.08 10.98 2.59
CA HIS A 12 9.17 9.69 3.26
C HIS A 12 8.32 8.62 2.55
N ILE A 13 7.10 8.97 2.11
CA ILE A 13 6.24 8.06 1.32
C ILE A 13 6.90 7.67 -0.02
N PHE A 14 7.56 8.62 -0.72
CA PHE A 14 8.24 8.33 -1.98
C PHE A 14 9.46 7.42 -1.83
N ASP A 15 10.23 7.58 -0.75
CA ASP A 15 11.35 6.68 -0.47
C ASP A 15 10.83 5.27 -0.17
N LEU A 16 9.73 5.15 0.59
CA LEU A 16 9.07 3.88 0.89
C LEU A 16 8.54 3.15 -0.35
N LEU A 17 8.02 3.88 -1.34
CA LEU A 17 7.48 3.29 -2.57
C LEU A 17 8.52 2.43 -3.32
N LYS A 18 9.80 2.78 -3.29
CA LYS A 18 10.87 1.97 -3.91
C LYS A 18 11.06 0.62 -3.22
N TYR A 19 10.68 0.53 -1.95
CA TYR A 19 10.88 -0.65 -1.13
C TYR A 19 9.67 -1.57 -1.08
N ILE A 20 8.46 -1.05 -1.30
CA ILE A 20 7.22 -1.85 -1.39
C ILE A 20 7.36 -2.97 -2.42
N GLU A 21 8.15 -2.75 -3.48
CA GLU A 21 8.40 -3.75 -4.51
C GLU A 21 9.07 -5.06 -4.04
N HIS A 22 9.71 -5.05 -2.88
CA HIS A 22 10.43 -6.21 -2.35
C HIS A 22 9.70 -6.87 -1.16
N LEU A 23 8.66 -6.21 -0.65
CA LEU A 23 7.84 -6.78 0.41
C LEU A 23 7.16 -8.05 -0.09
N ALA A 24 6.93 -8.97 0.84
CA ALA A 24 6.08 -10.11 0.55
C ALA A 24 4.70 -9.62 0.06
N PRO A 25 3.98 -10.40 -0.75
CA PRO A 25 2.63 -10.06 -1.15
C PRO A 25 1.72 -9.97 0.08
N GLY A 26 1.03 -8.85 0.27
CA GLY A 26 0.17 -8.67 1.44
C GLY A 26 -0.53 -7.34 1.47
N LEU A 27 -1.47 -7.19 2.41
CA LEU A 27 -2.07 -5.92 2.75
C LEU A 27 -1.20 -5.29 3.85
N TYR A 28 -0.73 -4.06 3.62
CA TYR A 28 0.13 -3.37 4.57
C TYR A 28 -0.42 -1.99 4.94
N GLU A 29 -0.28 -1.63 6.21
CA GLU A 29 -0.59 -0.30 6.74
C GLU A 29 0.71 0.43 7.07
N LEU A 30 0.87 1.63 6.52
CA LEU A 30 1.97 2.53 6.85
C LEU A 30 1.60 3.39 8.06
N LYS A 31 2.25 3.17 9.20
CA LYS A 31 2.18 4.02 10.39
C LYS A 31 3.40 4.91 10.48
N LEU A 32 3.19 6.22 10.53
CA LEU A 32 4.26 7.20 10.71
C LEU A 32 4.34 7.59 12.19
N ILE A 33 5.42 7.21 12.86
CA ILE A 33 5.69 7.57 14.25
C ILE A 33 6.49 8.87 14.29
N GLU A 34 6.00 9.85 15.03
CA GLU A 34 6.71 11.12 15.28
C GLU A 34 7.73 10.91 16.40
N VAL A 35 9.03 10.99 16.07
CA VAL A 35 10.13 11.01 17.04
C VAL A 35 10.67 12.43 17.14
N LYS A 36 10.72 12.96 18.36
CA LYS A 36 11.31 14.28 18.63
C LYS A 36 12.71 14.07 19.16
N GLU A 37 13.70 14.52 18.39
CA GLU A 37 15.10 14.52 18.78
C GLU A 37 15.67 15.93 18.53
N ASP A 38 16.25 16.54 19.56
CA ASP A 38 16.93 17.84 19.52
C ASP A 38 16.23 18.94 18.70
N ASP A 39 14.96 19.21 19.03
CA ASP A 39 14.09 20.24 18.41
C ASP A 39 13.73 19.98 16.93
N THR A 40 14.12 18.82 16.39
CA THR A 40 13.75 18.34 15.06
C THR A 40 12.76 17.18 15.13
N ILE A 41 11.62 17.33 14.43
CA ILE A 41 10.62 16.26 14.29
C ILE A 41 11.07 15.36 13.14
N HIS A 42 11.38 14.11 13.47
CA HIS A 42 11.64 13.02 12.55
C HIS A 42 10.44 12.08 12.50
N TYR A 43 10.22 11.48 11.33
CA TYR A 43 9.19 10.47 11.12
C TYR A 43 9.85 9.12 10.88
N ILE A 44 9.47 8.11 11.65
CA ILE A 44 9.86 6.72 11.41
C ILE A 44 8.64 5.99 10.87
N GLY A 45 8.73 5.47 9.65
CA GLY A 45 7.69 4.63 9.06
C GLY A 45 7.75 3.19 9.57
N HIS A 46 6.66 2.70 10.15
CA HIS A 46 6.42 1.29 10.41
C HIS A 46 5.44 0.76 9.38
N ILE A 47 5.78 -0.36 8.75
CA ILE A 47 4.90 -1.06 7.82
C ILE A 47 4.36 -2.27 8.58
N GLU A 48 3.08 -2.24 8.93
CA GLU A 48 2.39 -3.34 9.59
C GLU A 48 1.64 -4.18 8.57
N GLU A 49 1.77 -5.50 8.64
CA GLU A 49 0.92 -6.39 7.84
C GLU A 49 -0.49 -6.43 8.44
N ARG A 50 -1.50 -6.42 7.58
CA ARG A 50 -2.92 -6.46 7.95
C ARG A 50 -3.62 -7.62 7.26
N SER A 51 -4.61 -8.19 7.94
CA SER A 51 -5.52 -9.15 7.33
C SER A 51 -6.74 -8.43 6.77
N ILE A 52 -7.37 -9.04 5.75
CA ILE A 52 -8.70 -8.60 5.27
C ILE A 52 -9.72 -8.60 6.42
N ASN A 53 -9.56 -9.49 7.40
CA ASN A 53 -10.43 -9.54 8.57
C ASN A 53 -10.36 -8.26 9.42
N ASP A 54 -9.18 -7.62 9.51
CA ASP A 54 -8.98 -6.38 10.27
C ASP A 54 -9.74 -5.19 9.65
N ILE A 55 -9.95 -5.24 8.33
CA ILE A 55 -10.81 -4.28 7.62
C ILE A 55 -12.29 -4.63 7.83
N ARG A 56 -12.61 -5.94 7.74
CA ARG A 56 -14.00 -6.42 7.75
C ARG A 56 -14.71 -6.15 9.07
N GLU A 57 -14.02 -6.23 10.21
CA GLU A 57 -14.63 -5.92 11.52
C GLU A 57 -15.22 -4.50 11.60
N LYS A 58 -14.66 -3.54 10.86
CA LYS A 58 -15.17 -2.17 10.79
C LYS A 58 -16.35 -2.00 9.82
N GLN A 59 -16.70 -3.02 9.02
CA GLN A 59 -17.65 -2.92 7.90
C GLN A 59 -18.77 -3.98 7.92
N LYS A 60 -18.92 -4.76 9.02
CA LYS A 60 -19.85 -5.90 9.10
C LYS A 60 -21.29 -5.55 8.70
N ASP A 61 -21.75 -4.32 8.95
CA ASP A 61 -23.14 -3.92 8.73
C ASP A 61 -23.48 -3.54 7.28
N SER A 62 -22.50 -3.48 6.37
CA SER A 62 -22.69 -2.91 5.02
C SER A 62 -22.71 -3.93 3.87
N VAL A 63 -22.33 -5.19 4.12
CA VAL A 63 -22.10 -6.20 3.06
C VAL A 63 -23.37 -6.49 2.25
N GLU A 64 -24.53 -6.50 2.89
CA GLU A 64 -25.80 -6.81 2.24
C GLU A 64 -26.23 -5.72 1.25
N ILE A 65 -26.08 -4.46 1.64
CA ILE A 65 -26.41 -3.30 0.79
C ILE A 65 -25.49 -3.30 -0.44
N PHE A 66 -24.19 -3.58 -0.27
CA PHE A 66 -23.25 -3.64 -1.41
C PHE A 66 -23.55 -4.79 -2.38
N ASN A 67 -24.01 -5.95 -1.89
CA ASN A 67 -24.46 -7.04 -2.76
C ASN A 67 -25.69 -6.64 -3.58
N LEU A 68 -26.62 -5.89 -2.98
CA LEU A 68 -27.80 -5.35 -3.66
C LEU A 68 -27.41 -4.30 -4.72
N VAL A 69 -26.50 -3.38 -4.38
CA VAL A 69 -25.96 -2.39 -5.33
C VAL A 69 -25.33 -3.07 -6.54
N ARG A 70 -24.56 -4.14 -6.33
CA ARG A 70 -23.96 -4.92 -7.42
C ARG A 70 -25.02 -5.49 -8.35
N LEU A 71 -26.03 -6.16 -7.80
CA LEU A 71 -27.12 -6.71 -8.58
C LEU A 71 -27.83 -5.63 -9.40
N MET A 72 -28.13 -4.49 -8.78
CA MET A 72 -28.72 -3.34 -9.49
C MET A 72 -27.78 -2.79 -10.57
N SER A 73 -26.48 -2.75 -10.32
CA SER A 73 -25.48 -2.35 -11.31
C SER A 73 -25.42 -3.31 -12.50
N ASP A 74 -25.50 -4.62 -12.27
CA ASP A 74 -25.52 -5.62 -13.32
C ASP A 74 -26.79 -5.46 -14.20
N TYR A 75 -27.96 -5.25 -13.58
CA TYR A 75 -29.19 -4.95 -14.31
C TYR A 75 -29.13 -3.62 -15.06
N ASN A 76 -28.53 -2.58 -14.47
CA ASN A 76 -28.36 -1.30 -15.12
C ASN A 76 -27.40 -1.41 -16.32
N ALA A 77 -26.32 -2.18 -16.19
CA ALA A 77 -25.39 -2.47 -17.28
C ALA A 77 -26.08 -3.22 -18.42
N MET A 78 -26.87 -4.26 -18.11
CA MET A 78 -27.68 -4.97 -19.11
C MET A 78 -28.66 -4.00 -19.81
N SER A 79 -29.36 -3.17 -19.04
CA SER A 79 -30.30 -2.19 -19.59
C SER A 79 -29.60 -1.17 -20.48
N TYR A 80 -28.44 -0.68 -20.06
CA TYR A 80 -27.60 0.19 -20.87
C TYR A 80 -27.20 -0.49 -22.20
N ASP A 81 -26.77 -1.75 -22.14
CA ASP A 81 -26.36 -2.51 -23.33
C ASP A 81 -27.49 -2.75 -24.32
N PHE A 82 -28.71 -3.00 -23.83
CA PHE A 82 -29.86 -3.20 -24.70
C PHE A 82 -30.44 -1.90 -25.26
N PHE A 83 -30.58 -0.86 -24.43
CA PHE A 83 -31.34 0.34 -24.81
C PHE A 83 -30.47 1.50 -25.29
N LEU A 84 -29.34 1.78 -24.62
CA LEU A 84 -28.55 3.00 -24.86
C LEU A 84 -27.31 2.75 -25.73
N SER A 85 -26.67 1.60 -25.56
CA SER A 85 -25.45 1.20 -26.27
C SER A 85 -25.59 1.28 -27.80
N PRO A 86 -26.72 0.88 -28.43
CA PRO A 86 -26.87 1.01 -29.88
C PRO A 86 -26.81 2.46 -30.36
N PHE A 87 -27.45 3.39 -29.64
CA PHE A 87 -27.42 4.82 -29.99
C PHE A 87 -26.04 5.43 -29.77
N ILE A 88 -25.40 5.09 -28.65
CA ILE A 88 -24.05 5.59 -28.33
C ILE A 88 -23.04 5.08 -29.35
N ARG A 89 -23.12 3.81 -29.75
CA ARG A 89 -22.26 3.24 -30.81
C ARG A 89 -22.46 3.97 -32.14
N ASN A 90 -23.71 4.32 -32.49
CA ASN A 90 -24.01 5.05 -33.72
C ASN A 90 -23.49 6.52 -33.68
N LEU A 91 -23.54 7.17 -32.51
CA LEU A 91 -23.00 8.52 -32.31
C LEU A 91 -21.48 8.54 -32.14
N SER A 92 -20.84 7.40 -31.88
CA SER A 92 -19.39 7.28 -31.67
C SER A 92 -18.66 7.27 -33.00
N ASN A 93 -18.32 8.45 -33.50
CA ASN A 93 -17.54 8.68 -34.70
C ASN A 93 -16.30 9.54 -34.39
N GLU A 94 -15.42 9.75 -35.37
CA GLU A 94 -14.19 10.50 -35.15
C GLU A 94 -14.44 11.95 -34.71
N GLN A 95 -15.50 12.59 -35.23
CA GLN A 95 -15.85 13.97 -34.89
C GLN A 95 -16.32 14.09 -33.44
N THR A 96 -17.20 13.20 -32.99
CA THR A 96 -17.68 13.18 -31.61
C THR A 96 -16.57 12.78 -30.64
N ALA A 97 -15.71 11.83 -31.01
CA ALA A 97 -14.53 11.48 -30.21
C ALA A 97 -13.57 12.66 -30.05
N ASN A 98 -13.32 13.43 -31.11
CA ASN A 98 -12.50 14.63 -31.05
C ASN A 98 -13.14 15.74 -30.20
N PHE A 99 -14.46 15.91 -30.27
CA PHE A 99 -15.19 16.86 -29.44
C PHE A 99 -15.13 16.48 -27.95
N ILE A 100 -15.41 15.22 -27.61
CA ILE A 100 -15.30 14.69 -26.24
C ILE A 100 -13.87 14.83 -25.71
N ARG A 101 -12.86 14.54 -26.54
CA ARG A 101 -11.45 14.68 -26.17
C ARG A 101 -11.09 16.14 -25.87
N LYS A 102 -11.62 17.11 -26.62
CA LYS A 102 -11.44 18.55 -26.35
C LYS A 102 -12.16 18.98 -25.06
N LEU A 103 -13.34 18.44 -24.80
CA LEU A 103 -14.11 18.73 -23.56
C LEU A 103 -13.66 17.92 -22.35
N HIS A 104 -12.67 17.03 -22.50
CA HIS A 104 -12.19 16.22 -21.40
C HIS A 104 -11.81 17.09 -20.20
N PRO A 105 -12.33 16.85 -18.99
CA PRO A 105 -12.23 17.77 -17.86
C PRO A 105 -10.78 18.14 -17.49
N LEU A 106 -9.85 17.21 -17.65
CA LEU A 106 -8.41 17.48 -17.43
C LEU A 106 -7.85 18.49 -18.44
N ARG A 107 -8.27 18.43 -19.71
CA ARG A 107 -7.85 19.40 -20.74
C ARG A 107 -8.59 20.71 -20.60
N PHE A 108 -9.87 20.66 -20.26
CA PHE A 108 -10.67 21.86 -20.01
C PHE A 108 -10.06 22.71 -18.89
N LYS A 109 -9.56 22.08 -17.81
CA LYS A 109 -8.79 22.78 -16.76
C LYS A 109 -7.53 23.45 -17.30
N GLN A 110 -6.82 22.80 -18.20
CA GLN A 110 -5.63 23.37 -18.84
C GLN A 110 -6.01 24.52 -19.79
N TYR A 111 -7.06 24.38 -20.58
CA TYR A 111 -7.56 25.42 -21.48
C TYR A 111 -8.04 26.66 -20.73
N MET A 112 -8.78 26.46 -19.62
CA MET A 112 -9.17 27.51 -18.69
C MET A 112 -7.99 28.33 -18.18
N ILE A 113 -6.82 27.67 -17.97
CA ILE A 113 -5.57 28.27 -17.47
C ILE A 113 -4.51 28.37 -18.58
N SER A 114 -4.92 28.66 -19.82
CA SER A 114 -4.00 28.81 -20.96
C SER A 114 -4.17 30.15 -21.64
N ASP A 115 -3.23 30.46 -22.54
CA ASP A 115 -3.28 31.64 -23.42
C ASP A 115 -4.49 31.64 -24.37
N LEU A 116 -5.22 30.52 -24.46
CA LEU A 116 -6.50 30.43 -25.18
C LEU A 116 -7.66 31.11 -24.44
N ASN A 117 -7.51 31.41 -23.14
CA ASN A 117 -8.49 32.16 -22.37
C ASN A 117 -8.14 33.66 -22.39
N PRO A 118 -8.93 34.53 -23.04
CA PRO A 118 -8.64 35.97 -23.14
C PRO A 118 -8.54 36.68 -21.77
N MET A 119 -9.16 36.11 -20.73
CA MET A 119 -9.06 36.66 -19.37
C MET A 119 -7.68 36.42 -18.75
N ILE A 120 -6.92 35.44 -19.23
CA ILE A 120 -5.58 35.13 -18.75
C ILE A 120 -4.52 35.90 -19.51
N SER A 121 -4.72 36.19 -20.79
CA SER A 121 -3.82 37.08 -21.53
C SER A 121 -3.75 38.48 -20.92
N ALA A 122 -4.80 38.94 -20.23
CA ALA A 122 -4.75 40.21 -19.47
C ALA A 122 -3.79 40.17 -18.25
N ILE A 123 -3.37 38.98 -17.81
CA ILE A 123 -2.53 38.78 -16.62
C ILE A 123 -1.05 38.56 -16.98
N THR A 124 -0.75 38.14 -18.21
CA THR A 124 0.61 37.76 -18.64
C THR A 124 1.59 38.92 -18.63
N GLU A 125 1.22 40.08 -19.18
CA GLU A 125 2.07 41.27 -19.20
C GLU A 125 2.36 41.81 -17.78
N PRO A 126 1.34 42.07 -16.92
CA PRO A 126 1.57 42.47 -15.52
C PRO A 126 2.39 41.44 -14.73
N ALA A 127 2.17 40.14 -14.95
CA ALA A 127 2.88 39.09 -14.23
C ALA A 127 4.40 39.12 -14.49
N SER A 128 4.83 39.42 -15.72
CA SER A 128 6.24 39.55 -16.08
C SER A 128 6.91 40.73 -15.35
N PHE A 129 6.20 41.87 -15.29
CA PHE A 129 6.64 43.07 -14.58
C PHE A 129 6.71 42.85 -13.08
N ILE A 130 5.69 42.23 -12.48
CA ILE A 130 5.65 41.89 -11.06
C ILE A 130 6.75 40.90 -10.70
N ARG A 131 7.06 39.91 -11.55
CA ARG A 131 8.11 38.93 -11.30
C ARG A 131 9.50 39.58 -11.27
N LYS A 132 9.78 40.54 -12.16
CA LYS A 132 11.05 41.30 -12.19
C LYS A 132 11.19 42.22 -10.97
N ASN A 133 10.08 42.79 -10.49
CA ASN A 133 10.06 43.75 -9.38
C ASN A 133 9.67 43.13 -8.02
N ARG A 134 9.64 41.79 -7.92
CA ARG A 134 9.17 41.11 -6.70
C ARG A 134 10.16 41.33 -5.55
N ARG A 135 9.75 42.10 -4.55
CA ARG A 135 10.49 42.27 -3.29
C ARG A 135 9.92 41.32 -2.23
N LYS A 136 10.80 40.69 -1.45
CA LYS A 136 10.36 39.90 -0.29
C LYS A 136 9.76 40.85 0.73
N VAL A 137 8.54 40.55 1.17
CA VAL A 137 7.81 41.34 2.17
C VAL A 137 8.21 40.84 3.56
N ALA A 138 8.35 41.75 4.52
CA ALA A 138 8.66 41.41 5.90
C ALA A 138 7.54 40.57 6.54
N ASN A 139 7.90 39.60 7.39
CA ASN A 139 6.95 38.69 8.05
C ASN A 139 5.90 39.39 8.92
N LYS A 140 6.14 40.64 9.35
CA LYS A 140 5.20 41.45 10.14
C LYS A 140 4.21 42.27 9.30
N ASN A 141 4.12 42.06 7.99
CA ASN A 141 3.19 42.82 7.15
C ASN A 141 1.73 42.37 7.35
N ALA A 142 0.84 43.31 7.66
CA ALA A 142 -0.60 43.08 7.82
C ALA A 142 -1.26 42.46 6.57
N PHE A 143 -0.84 42.83 5.36
CA PHE A 143 -1.36 42.23 4.13
C PHE A 143 -0.99 40.75 3.97
N LEU A 144 0.17 40.34 4.50
CA LEU A 144 0.59 38.94 4.51
C LEU A 144 -0.28 38.14 5.48
N ALA A 145 -0.59 38.70 6.66
CA ALA A 145 -1.53 38.11 7.60
C ALA A 145 -2.95 37.97 7.01
N GLN A 146 -3.46 39.00 6.33
CA GLN A 146 -4.75 38.95 5.62
C GLN A 146 -4.75 37.90 4.51
N GLN A 147 -3.66 37.79 3.73
CA GLN A 147 -3.52 36.74 2.72
C GLN A 147 -3.60 35.34 3.33
N GLN A 148 -2.93 35.12 4.48
CA GLN A 148 -2.98 33.84 5.17
C GLN A 148 -4.39 33.52 5.67
N GLN A 149 -5.09 34.50 6.24
CA GLN A 149 -6.48 34.35 6.67
C GLN A 149 -7.40 34.01 5.48
N LEU A 150 -7.29 34.74 4.37
CA LEU A 150 -8.07 34.45 3.17
C LEU A 150 -7.76 33.05 2.61
N SER A 151 -6.49 32.65 2.60
CA SER A 151 -6.08 31.31 2.19
C SER A 151 -6.66 30.24 3.10
N GLN A 152 -6.72 30.47 4.41
CA GLN A 152 -7.34 29.57 5.38
C GLN A 152 -8.85 29.48 5.14
N LEU A 153 -9.53 30.60 4.91
CA LEU A 153 -10.97 30.63 4.60
C LEU A 153 -11.31 29.88 3.31
N ILE A 154 -10.52 30.05 2.25
CA ILE A 154 -10.72 29.31 1.00
C ILE A 154 -10.53 27.81 1.25
N THR A 155 -9.48 27.44 2.00
CA THR A 155 -9.18 26.04 2.31
C THR A 155 -10.31 25.41 3.12
N SER A 156 -10.78 26.08 4.18
CA SER A 156 -11.87 25.58 5.01
C SER A 156 -13.19 25.48 4.26
N TYR A 157 -13.47 26.41 3.33
CA TYR A 157 -14.64 26.33 2.46
C TYR A 157 -14.59 25.08 1.56
N TRP A 158 -13.45 24.77 0.95
CA TRP A 158 -13.29 23.57 0.13
C TRP A 158 -13.38 22.28 0.95
N GLU A 159 -12.80 22.26 2.16
CA GLU A 159 -12.92 21.13 3.09
C GLU A 159 -14.38 20.91 3.49
N MET A 160 -15.10 21.98 3.83
CA MET A 160 -16.53 21.92 4.15
C MET A 160 -17.35 21.42 2.96
N PHE A 161 -17.12 21.94 1.76
CA PHE A 161 -17.82 21.50 0.55
C PHE A 161 -17.57 20.00 0.27
N ALA A 162 -16.33 19.54 0.40
CA ALA A 162 -15.99 18.13 0.26
C ALA A 162 -16.72 17.26 1.28
N ALA A 163 -16.69 17.65 2.56
CA ALA A 163 -17.39 16.94 3.63
C ALA A 163 -18.92 16.88 3.42
N GLN A 164 -19.53 18.00 2.98
CA GLN A 164 -20.95 18.03 2.65
C GLN A 164 -21.28 17.13 1.46
N ARG A 165 -20.49 17.20 0.39
CA ARG A 165 -20.68 16.34 -0.78
C ARG A 165 -20.60 14.85 -0.40
N ASP A 166 -19.61 14.49 0.41
CA ASP A 166 -19.38 13.10 0.81
C ASP A 166 -20.51 12.61 1.72
N SER A 167 -20.97 13.44 2.66
CA SER A 167 -22.14 13.14 3.51
C SER A 167 -23.43 13.03 2.71
N LEU A 168 -23.67 13.93 1.76
CA LEU A 168 -24.84 13.86 0.87
C LEU A 168 -24.82 12.58 0.03
N ALA A 169 -23.65 12.15 -0.45
CA ALA A 169 -23.51 10.90 -1.17
C ALA A 169 -23.86 9.70 -0.29
N GLU A 170 -23.41 9.68 0.97
CA GLU A 170 -23.75 8.63 1.94
C GLU A 170 -25.25 8.61 2.27
N ILE A 171 -25.85 9.78 2.51
CA ILE A 171 -27.30 9.91 2.77
C ILE A 171 -28.10 9.39 1.59
N LEU A 172 -27.78 9.83 0.36
CA LEU A 172 -28.48 9.38 -0.84
C LEU A 172 -28.27 7.89 -1.09
N PHE A 173 -27.07 7.38 -0.87
CA PHE A 173 -26.78 5.95 -0.99
C PHE A 173 -27.64 5.12 -0.05
N ASN A 174 -27.66 5.46 1.24
CA ASN A 174 -28.46 4.76 2.24
C ASN A 174 -29.97 4.95 2.01
N ALA A 175 -30.40 6.14 1.57
CA ALA A 175 -31.80 6.40 1.25
C ALA A 175 -32.30 5.57 0.06
N ILE A 176 -31.52 5.50 -1.02
CA ILE A 176 -31.89 4.75 -2.22
C ILE A 176 -31.81 3.25 -1.95
N TYR A 177 -30.64 2.75 -1.56
CA TYR A 177 -30.41 1.31 -1.47
C TYR A 177 -30.92 0.69 -0.18
N GLY A 178 -30.96 1.44 0.93
CA GLY A 178 -31.62 0.97 2.16
C GLY A 178 -33.13 0.83 1.98
N TYR A 179 -33.78 1.75 1.24
CA TYR A 179 -35.20 1.61 0.91
C TYR A 179 -35.47 0.40 0.00
N ILE A 180 -34.64 0.19 -1.03
CA ILE A 180 -34.77 -0.97 -1.93
C ILE A 180 -34.56 -2.28 -1.14
N GLN A 181 -33.58 -2.33 -0.24
CA GLN A 181 -33.33 -3.51 0.60
C GLN A 181 -34.55 -3.89 1.46
N ILE A 182 -35.29 -2.90 1.99
CA ILE A 182 -36.52 -3.16 2.75
C ILE A 182 -37.64 -3.72 1.86
N LEU A 183 -37.77 -3.23 0.62
CA LEU A 183 -38.87 -3.59 -0.28
C LEU A 183 -38.65 -4.92 -1.01
N THR A 184 -37.41 -5.27 -1.32
CA THR A 184 -37.11 -6.51 -2.05
C THR A 184 -36.67 -7.60 -1.09
N PRO A 185 -37.35 -8.76 -1.03
CA PRO A 185 -36.83 -9.94 -0.36
C PRO A 185 -35.64 -10.46 -1.17
N PHE A 186 -34.47 -9.90 -0.90
CA PHE A 186 -33.20 -10.34 -1.44
C PHE A 186 -32.58 -11.35 -0.47
N ASP A 187 -32.00 -12.44 -0.96
CA ASP A 187 -31.21 -13.34 -0.12
C ASP A 187 -29.76 -12.82 -0.06
N PRO A 188 -29.36 -12.12 1.02
CA PRO A 188 -28.02 -11.54 1.13
C PRO A 188 -26.90 -12.59 1.18
N ARG A 189 -27.26 -13.87 1.38
CA ARG A 189 -26.31 -14.99 1.51
C ARG A 189 -25.90 -15.59 0.18
N ARG A 190 -26.50 -15.19 -0.95
CA ARG A 190 -25.85 -15.39 -2.24
C ARG A 190 -24.63 -14.48 -2.26
N GLU A 191 -23.49 -15.01 -1.80
CA GLU A 191 -22.17 -14.45 -2.05
C GLU A 191 -21.97 -14.36 -3.57
N MET A 192 -22.50 -13.30 -4.19
CA MET A 192 -22.27 -12.99 -5.60
C MET A 192 -20.91 -12.33 -5.80
N ILE A 193 -20.11 -12.20 -4.74
CA ILE A 193 -18.67 -11.99 -4.84
C ILE A 193 -18.11 -13.21 -5.53
N ILE A 194 -18.01 -13.15 -6.86
CA ILE A 194 -17.10 -13.96 -7.65
C ILE A 194 -15.71 -13.64 -7.09
N HIS A 195 -15.31 -14.40 -6.07
CA HIS A 195 -13.90 -14.54 -5.80
C HIS A 195 -13.34 -15.11 -7.09
N PRO A 196 -12.31 -14.50 -7.71
CA PRO A 196 -11.60 -15.15 -8.81
C PRO A 196 -11.35 -16.57 -8.34
N LYS A 197 -11.90 -17.57 -9.07
CA LYS A 197 -12.00 -18.99 -8.70
C LYS A 197 -10.95 -19.27 -7.65
N LYS A 198 -11.34 -19.53 -6.38
CA LYS A 198 -10.40 -19.99 -5.34
C LYS A 198 -9.65 -21.15 -5.98
N LYS A 199 -8.47 -20.88 -6.54
CA LYS A 199 -7.56 -21.89 -7.04
C LYS A 199 -7.40 -22.80 -5.84
N ASN A 200 -7.82 -24.06 -5.98
CA ASN A 200 -8.03 -24.98 -4.87
C ASN A 200 -6.93 -24.74 -3.83
N LYS A 201 -7.27 -24.14 -2.68
CA LYS A 201 -6.27 -23.82 -1.65
C LYS A 201 -5.46 -25.07 -1.30
N ASN A 202 -6.10 -26.23 -1.44
CA ASN A 202 -5.53 -27.55 -1.24
C ASN A 202 -4.49 -27.94 -2.31
N GLU A 203 -4.67 -27.60 -3.59
CA GLU A 203 -3.67 -27.91 -4.64
C GLU A 203 -2.41 -27.04 -4.47
N ALA A 204 -2.61 -25.74 -4.21
CA ALA A 204 -1.51 -24.84 -3.90
C ALA A 204 -0.79 -25.26 -2.60
N ALA A 205 -1.53 -25.59 -1.54
CA ALA A 205 -0.97 -26.08 -0.28
C ALA A 205 -0.21 -27.40 -0.44
N GLN A 206 -0.72 -28.35 -1.23
CA GLN A 206 -0.04 -29.62 -1.50
C GLN A 206 1.29 -29.40 -2.22
N SER A 207 1.33 -28.51 -3.22
CA SER A 207 2.58 -28.14 -3.89
C SER A 207 3.58 -27.42 -2.98
N ILE A 208 3.08 -26.67 -1.98
CA ILE A 208 3.92 -26.01 -0.98
C ILE A 208 4.53 -27.06 -0.03
N ILE A 209 3.74 -28.00 0.46
CA ILE A 209 4.20 -29.06 1.38
C ILE A 209 5.23 -29.98 0.69
N THR A 210 5.06 -30.32 -0.58
CA THR A 210 6.04 -31.18 -1.28
C THR A 210 7.40 -30.49 -1.45
N THR A 211 7.40 -29.17 -1.62
CA THR A 211 8.61 -28.38 -1.91
C THR A 211 9.20 -27.74 -0.64
N ILE A 212 8.56 -27.89 0.53
CA ILE A 212 8.92 -27.16 1.76
C ILE A 212 10.31 -27.51 2.30
N SER A 213 10.74 -28.75 2.06
CA SER A 213 12.02 -29.32 2.47
C SER A 213 13.09 -29.21 1.38
N GLU A 214 12.73 -28.69 0.20
CA GLU A 214 13.65 -28.49 -0.91
C GLU A 214 14.19 -27.06 -0.87
N GLY A 215 15.51 -26.91 -0.92
CA GLY A 215 16.18 -25.61 -0.93
C GLY A 215 17.60 -25.70 -0.38
N GLY A 216 18.16 -24.55 -0.02
CA GLY A 216 19.46 -24.44 0.59
C GLY A 216 19.54 -23.27 1.56
N ARG A 217 20.75 -22.72 1.69
CA ARG A 217 21.06 -21.66 2.66
C ARG A 217 20.25 -20.37 2.44
N ALA A 218 19.94 -20.03 1.19
CA ALA A 218 19.17 -18.84 0.85
C ALA A 218 17.72 -18.93 1.36
N GLU A 219 17.07 -20.07 1.12
CA GLU A 219 15.71 -20.37 1.58
C GLU A 219 15.65 -20.43 3.10
N ALA A 220 16.62 -21.07 3.76
CA ALA A 220 16.70 -21.13 5.22
C ALA A 220 16.87 -19.73 5.84
N THR A 221 17.76 -18.91 5.28
CA THR A 221 18.01 -17.53 5.76
C THR A 221 16.76 -16.68 5.64
N LEU A 222 16.09 -16.69 4.47
CA LEU A 222 14.85 -15.93 4.27
C LEU A 222 13.72 -16.47 5.13
N ARG A 223 13.59 -17.78 5.31
CA ARG A 223 12.56 -18.38 6.16
C ARG A 223 12.70 -17.92 7.60
N ILE A 224 13.92 -17.91 8.15
CA ILE A 224 14.17 -17.39 9.51
C ILE A 224 13.83 -15.90 9.58
N LEU A 225 14.34 -15.07 8.66
CA LEU A 225 14.10 -13.63 8.68
C LEU A 225 12.61 -13.28 8.56
N LEU A 226 11.88 -13.93 7.64
CA LEU A 226 10.45 -13.73 7.47
C LEU A 226 9.65 -14.17 8.71
N LEU A 227 10.01 -15.29 9.35
CA LEU A 227 9.40 -15.72 10.61
C LEU A 227 9.60 -14.67 11.72
N LEU A 228 10.79 -14.09 11.81
CA LEU A 228 11.09 -13.05 12.80
C LEU A 228 10.30 -11.77 12.54
N ILE A 229 10.19 -11.35 11.27
CA ILE A 229 9.39 -10.20 10.85
C ILE A 229 7.91 -10.42 11.18
N LYS A 230 7.38 -11.61 10.88
CA LYS A 230 5.97 -11.94 11.13
C LYS A 230 5.61 -11.88 12.62
N ILE A 231 6.53 -12.31 13.48
CA ILE A 231 6.34 -12.24 14.94
C ILE A 231 6.48 -10.83 15.48
N GLN A 232 7.36 -10.03 14.89
CA GLN A 232 7.42 -8.60 15.20
C GLN A 232 6.11 -7.88 14.81
N GLY A 233 5.42 -8.35 13.77
CA GLY A 233 4.15 -7.79 13.29
C GLY A 233 4.29 -6.48 12.50
N TYR A 234 5.50 -5.94 12.43
CA TYR A 234 5.82 -4.76 11.63
C TYR A 234 7.26 -4.80 11.12
N VAL A 235 7.48 -4.17 9.97
CA VAL A 235 8.80 -3.88 9.43
C VAL A 235 9.12 -2.43 9.70
N ILE A 236 10.25 -2.17 10.35
CA ILE A 236 10.78 -0.81 10.50
C ILE A 236 11.38 -0.41 9.16
N SER A 237 10.76 0.55 8.49
CA SER A 237 11.08 0.86 7.10
C SER A 237 12.52 1.32 6.88
N VAL A 238 13.13 1.97 7.88
CA VAL A 238 14.52 2.46 7.82
C VAL A 238 15.53 1.31 7.73
N ASN A 239 15.21 0.16 8.34
CA ASN A 239 16.08 -1.01 8.38
C ASN A 239 16.03 -1.83 7.09
N TYR A 240 14.90 -1.78 6.39
CA TYR A 240 14.62 -2.65 5.25
C TYR A 240 15.63 -2.55 4.08
N PRO A 241 16.12 -1.35 3.68
CA PRO A 241 17.12 -1.24 2.62
C PRO A 241 18.45 -1.88 3.01
N GLN A 242 18.83 -1.78 4.29
CA GLN A 242 20.05 -2.38 4.82
C GLN A 242 19.95 -3.91 4.81
N ILE A 243 18.79 -4.46 5.21
CA ILE A 243 18.52 -5.90 5.17
C ILE A 243 18.60 -6.43 3.73
N ILE A 244 17.91 -5.80 2.78
CA ILE A 244 17.95 -6.25 1.38
C ILE A 244 19.37 -6.18 0.83
N LYS A 245 20.07 -5.07 1.07
CA LYS A 245 21.44 -4.91 0.60
C LYS A 245 22.36 -5.99 1.17
N ALA A 246 22.29 -6.25 2.48
CA ALA A 246 23.07 -7.29 3.14
C ALA A 246 22.75 -8.70 2.60
N LEU A 247 21.48 -8.97 2.28
CA LEU A 247 21.07 -10.24 1.67
C LEU A 247 21.63 -10.40 0.25
N LEU A 248 21.46 -9.39 -0.61
CA LEU A 248 21.93 -9.44 -2.00
C LEU A 248 23.45 -9.49 -2.13
N GLU A 249 24.20 -8.90 -1.20
CA GLU A 249 25.67 -8.95 -1.17
C GLU A 249 26.21 -10.29 -0.63
N SER A 250 25.38 -11.09 0.03
CA SER A 250 25.81 -12.35 0.64
C SER A 250 25.99 -13.48 -0.37
N GLU A 251 26.83 -14.45 -0.03
CA GLU A 251 27.16 -15.57 -0.92
C GLU A 251 25.96 -16.45 -1.26
N ASP A 252 24.93 -16.46 -0.42
CA ASP A 252 23.75 -17.31 -0.60
C ASP A 252 22.83 -16.80 -1.71
N PHE A 253 22.86 -15.49 -2.00
CA PHE A 253 22.01 -14.87 -3.03
C PHE A 253 22.80 -14.43 -4.27
N ARG A 254 24.11 -14.77 -4.34
CA ARG A 254 24.95 -14.46 -5.51
C ARG A 254 24.36 -15.10 -6.78
N GLY A 255 24.12 -14.26 -7.80
CA GLY A 255 23.61 -14.70 -9.11
C GLY A 255 22.09 -14.77 -9.22
N LEU A 256 21.35 -14.38 -8.17
CA LEU A 256 19.90 -14.18 -8.28
C LEU A 256 19.60 -12.81 -8.89
N ASP A 257 18.82 -12.80 -9.96
CA ASP A 257 18.23 -11.58 -10.48
C ASP A 257 17.09 -11.11 -9.55
N ALA A 258 16.75 -9.82 -9.61
CA ALA A 258 15.71 -9.19 -8.80
C ALA A 258 14.36 -9.93 -8.92
N SER A 259 14.02 -10.44 -10.12
CA SER A 259 12.79 -11.22 -10.31
C SER A 259 12.83 -12.55 -9.57
N LYS A 260 13.97 -13.26 -9.56
CA LYS A 260 14.11 -14.54 -8.86
C LYS A 260 14.10 -14.33 -7.35
N PHE A 261 14.73 -13.28 -6.86
CA PHE A 261 14.69 -12.91 -5.45
C PHE A 261 13.24 -12.64 -4.98
N LYS A 262 12.48 -11.84 -5.74
CA LYS A 262 11.05 -11.59 -5.45
C LYS A 262 10.23 -12.88 -5.42
N GLN A 263 10.45 -13.80 -6.37
CA GLN A 263 9.78 -15.11 -6.38
C GLN A 263 10.16 -15.97 -5.18
N LEU A 264 11.43 -15.96 -4.78
CA LEU A 264 11.92 -16.72 -3.63
C LEU A 264 11.28 -16.20 -2.33
N VAL A 265 11.27 -14.88 -2.12
CA VAL A 265 10.58 -14.23 -0.99
C VAL A 265 9.09 -14.57 -0.99
N TYR A 266 8.43 -14.50 -2.15
CA TYR A 266 7.03 -14.87 -2.32
C TYR A 266 6.75 -16.31 -1.86
N THR A 267 7.54 -17.28 -2.33
CA THR A 267 7.38 -18.70 -1.99
C THR A 267 7.63 -18.96 -0.50
N GLN A 268 8.68 -18.37 0.09
CA GLN A 268 8.94 -18.55 1.53
C GLN A 268 7.88 -17.89 2.41
N ASN A 269 7.31 -16.75 1.99
CA ASN A 269 6.21 -16.14 2.71
C ASN A 269 4.95 -17.02 2.68
N LEU A 270 4.62 -17.61 1.52
CA LEU A 270 3.50 -18.54 1.42
C LEU A 270 3.64 -19.76 2.34
N ILE A 271 4.86 -20.30 2.49
CA ILE A 271 5.14 -21.40 3.43
C ILE A 271 4.80 -20.98 4.88
N ILE A 272 5.26 -19.80 5.27
CA ILE A 272 5.06 -19.26 6.62
C ILE A 272 3.60 -18.85 6.89
N ASP A 273 2.88 -18.44 5.84
CA ASP A 273 1.44 -18.15 5.90
C ASP A 273 0.59 -19.40 6.02
N TYR A 274 1.04 -20.50 5.41
CA TYR A 274 0.36 -21.78 5.50
C TYR A 274 0.53 -22.42 6.88
N ASP A 275 1.78 -22.63 7.32
CA ASP A 275 2.08 -23.24 8.61
C ASP A 275 3.43 -22.75 9.16
N PRO A 276 3.43 -21.83 10.14
CA PRO A 276 4.67 -21.29 10.71
C PRO A 276 5.45 -22.31 11.56
N GLU A 277 4.79 -23.35 12.09
CA GLU A 277 5.47 -24.39 12.89
C GLU A 277 6.19 -25.38 11.98
N LEU A 278 5.54 -25.83 10.90
CA LEU A 278 6.17 -26.64 9.87
C LEU A 278 7.32 -25.88 9.20
N ALA A 279 7.18 -24.58 8.99
CA ALA A 279 8.26 -23.75 8.48
C ALA A 279 9.51 -23.81 9.37
N ILE A 280 9.36 -23.78 10.71
CA ILE A 280 10.49 -23.90 11.65
C ILE A 280 11.10 -25.31 11.62
N GLN A 281 10.25 -26.34 11.67
CA GLN A 281 10.69 -27.75 11.73
C GLN A 281 11.48 -28.18 10.50
N THR A 282 11.23 -27.55 9.35
CA THR A 282 11.85 -27.89 8.08
C THR A 282 13.14 -27.12 7.81
N ILE A 283 13.49 -26.09 8.59
CA ILE A 283 14.75 -25.35 8.45
C ILE A 283 15.98 -26.28 8.50
N PRO A 284 16.10 -27.24 9.44
CA PRO A 284 17.25 -28.13 9.48
C PRO A 284 17.40 -29.00 8.22
N HIS A 285 16.30 -29.35 7.55
CA HIS A 285 16.32 -30.14 6.32
C HIS A 285 16.86 -29.36 5.12
N LEU A 286 16.84 -28.02 5.18
CA LEU A 286 17.43 -27.14 4.14
C LEU A 286 18.95 -27.02 4.27
N LEU A 287 19.54 -27.49 5.36
CA LEU A 287 20.95 -27.30 5.70
C LEU A 287 21.68 -28.64 5.64
N LYS A 288 22.87 -28.64 5.03
CA LYS A 288 23.65 -29.86 4.82
C LYS A 288 24.56 -30.20 6.00
N SER A 289 24.94 -29.20 6.81
CA SER A 289 25.88 -29.38 7.91
C SER A 289 25.64 -28.40 9.07
N ALA A 290 26.22 -28.74 10.24
CA ALA A 290 26.25 -27.86 11.39
C ALA A 290 27.01 -26.54 11.12
N GLU A 291 28.02 -26.58 10.23
CA GLU A 291 28.79 -25.40 9.81
C GLU A 291 27.94 -24.43 8.99
N GLU A 292 27.09 -24.95 8.08
CA GLU A 292 26.13 -24.11 7.34
C GLU A 292 25.12 -23.46 8.29
N CYS A 293 24.65 -24.19 9.30
CA CYS A 293 23.78 -23.66 10.35
C CYS A 293 24.42 -22.50 11.12
N GLN A 294 25.68 -22.66 11.55
CA GLN A 294 26.41 -21.57 12.24
C GLN A 294 26.59 -20.36 11.32
N THR A 295 26.96 -20.58 10.06
CA THR A 295 27.15 -19.51 9.07
C THR A 295 25.88 -18.66 8.89
N ILE A 296 24.71 -19.29 8.86
CA ILE A 296 23.43 -18.57 8.75
C ILE A 296 23.10 -17.78 10.01
N LEU A 297 23.32 -18.37 11.19
CA LEU A 297 23.08 -17.68 12.46
C LEU A 297 23.97 -16.44 12.62
N ASP A 298 25.26 -16.56 12.29
CA ASP A 298 26.21 -15.44 12.33
C ASP A 298 25.82 -14.33 11.35
N ARG A 299 25.30 -14.71 10.17
CA ARG A 299 24.77 -13.75 9.18
C ARG A 299 23.53 -13.02 9.70
N ILE A 300 22.58 -13.74 10.29
CA ILE A 300 21.38 -13.12 10.85
C ILE A 300 21.77 -12.18 12.00
N GLU A 301 22.71 -12.56 12.85
CA GLU A 301 23.26 -11.69 13.90
C GLU A 301 23.92 -10.45 13.30
N THR A 302 24.72 -10.60 12.25
CA THR A 302 25.33 -9.47 11.54
C THR A 302 24.26 -8.52 10.99
N ILE A 303 23.23 -9.05 10.32
CA ILE A 303 22.11 -8.26 9.81
C ILE A 303 21.44 -7.51 10.95
N VAL A 304 21.12 -8.20 12.06
CA VAL A 304 20.46 -7.60 13.23
C VAL A 304 21.31 -6.51 13.89
N HIS A 305 22.64 -6.68 13.92
CA HIS A 305 23.56 -5.67 14.46
C HIS A 305 23.72 -4.45 13.54
N THR A 306 23.54 -4.60 12.23
CA THR A 306 23.63 -3.49 11.27
C THR A 306 22.37 -2.60 11.23
N LEU A 307 21.28 -3.01 11.88
CA LEU A 307 20.02 -2.28 11.87
C LEU A 307 20.15 -0.94 12.58
N SER A 308 19.72 0.14 11.91
CA SER A 308 19.69 1.48 12.50
C SER A 308 18.75 1.62 13.70
N THR A 309 17.72 0.78 13.76
CA THR A 309 16.79 0.72 14.89
C THR A 309 16.70 -0.71 15.42
N SER A 310 16.81 -0.88 16.74
CA SER A 310 16.75 -2.21 17.37
C SER A 310 15.38 -2.86 17.11
N PRO A 311 15.34 -4.17 16.79
CA PRO A 311 14.09 -4.91 16.70
C PRO A 311 13.45 -5.08 18.09
N SER A 312 12.18 -5.51 18.11
CA SER A 312 11.38 -5.71 19.32
C SER A 312 11.90 -6.83 20.21
N ASP A 313 11.49 -6.87 21.49
CA ASP A 313 11.87 -7.96 22.40
C ASP A 313 11.29 -9.30 21.96
N GLN A 314 10.11 -9.31 21.32
CA GLN A 314 9.51 -10.51 20.74
C GLN A 314 10.35 -11.09 19.60
N PHE A 315 10.90 -10.23 18.74
CA PHE A 315 11.83 -10.62 17.69
C PHE A 315 13.07 -11.31 18.31
N LYS A 316 13.68 -10.69 19.32
CA LYS A 316 14.88 -11.23 19.99
C LYS A 316 14.59 -12.57 20.69
N ALA A 317 13.46 -12.66 21.40
CA ALA A 317 13.05 -13.88 22.08
C ALA A 317 12.81 -15.03 21.08
N LYS A 318 12.15 -14.77 19.96
CA LYS A 318 11.95 -15.80 18.93
C LYS A 318 13.25 -16.20 18.27
N TYR A 319 14.12 -15.25 17.95
CA TYR A 319 15.43 -15.56 17.38
C TYR A 319 16.22 -16.52 18.30
N LEU A 320 16.24 -16.26 19.61
CA LEU A 320 16.85 -17.16 20.59
C LEU A 320 16.21 -18.55 20.62
N SER A 321 14.89 -18.63 20.48
CA SER A 321 14.16 -19.91 20.39
C SER A 321 14.55 -20.70 19.13
N ILE A 322 14.59 -20.07 17.97
CA ILE A 322 15.00 -20.70 16.70
C ILE A 322 16.48 -21.12 16.78
N LYS A 323 17.36 -20.25 17.30
CA LYS A 323 18.78 -20.55 17.49
C LYS A 323 18.99 -21.78 18.37
N ARG A 324 18.28 -21.89 19.50
CA ARG A 324 18.34 -23.07 20.38
C ARG A 324 17.85 -24.33 19.68
N PHE A 325 16.74 -24.25 18.95
CA PHE A 325 16.19 -25.38 18.19
C PHE A 325 17.20 -25.92 17.17
N LEU A 326 17.79 -25.04 16.36
CA LEU A 326 18.75 -25.43 15.33
C LEU A 326 20.03 -26.02 15.95
N LEU A 327 20.57 -25.40 17.00
CA LEU A 327 21.77 -25.91 17.66
C LEU A 327 21.57 -27.27 18.32
N ASN A 328 20.36 -27.56 18.83
CA ASN A 328 20.06 -28.87 19.39
C ASN A 328 19.94 -29.94 18.30
N TYR A 329 19.30 -29.60 17.17
CA TYR A 329 19.12 -30.54 16.05
C TYR A 329 20.45 -30.99 15.44
N PHE A 330 21.45 -30.10 15.33
CA PHE A 330 22.77 -30.46 14.78
C PHE A 330 23.77 -30.99 15.82
N ARG A 331 23.38 -31.05 17.11
CA ARG A 331 24.16 -31.69 18.18
C ARG A 331 23.75 -33.14 18.42
N SER A 332 22.50 -33.49 18.12
CA SER A 332 21.99 -34.87 18.08
C SER A 332 22.37 -35.54 16.77
#